data_AF-A0A0F0VU49-F1
#
_entry.id   AF-A0A0F0VU49-F1
#
_cell.length_a   1.000
_cell.length_b   1.000
_cell.length_c   1.000
_cell.angle_alpha   90.00
_cell.angle_beta   90.00
_cell.angle_gamma   90.00
#
_symmetry.space_group_name_H-M   'P 1'
#
loop_
_entity.id
_entity.type
_entity.pdbx_description
1 polymer ?
#
loop_
_entity_poly.entity_id
_entity_poly.type
_entity_poly.pdbx_seq_one_letter_code
_entity_poly.pdbx_strand_id
1 'polypeptide(L)'
;MGCGASISAEEAHIGDQQAWESRQQAALQKRIDSINFATANLGDEPKKYKKRVKKAIRFVLDDPDSAKFSGFTPPRKEVLADRGKLIYGYATCVYVNHKTPSGSETGDVLYWVFMRDNEVLRIKNTQNPGGRVIFPGRNIRCD
;
A
#
# COMPACT_ATOMS: atom_id res chain seq x y z
N MET A 1 -42.13 -38.28 -1.75
CA MET A 1 -40.70 -38.20 -1.37
C MET A 1 -40.01 -37.39 -2.45
N GLY A 2 -39.53 -36.16 -2.26
CA GLY A 2 -38.82 -35.59 -1.12
C GLY A 2 -37.35 -35.51 -1.48
N CYS A 3 -36.92 -34.40 -2.11
CA CYS A 3 -35.53 -33.95 -2.21
C CYS A 3 -35.53 -32.53 -2.81
N GLY A 4 -35.49 -31.52 -1.94
CA GLY A 4 -35.41 -30.12 -2.35
C GLY A 4 -35.25 -29.24 -1.14
N ALA A 5 -34.04 -29.21 -0.57
CA ALA A 5 -33.55 -28.14 0.31
C ALA A 5 -32.18 -28.55 0.89
N SER A 6 -31.12 -28.40 0.10
CA SER A 6 -29.75 -28.30 0.65
C SER A 6 -28.96 -27.16 0.01
N ILE A 7 -29.67 -26.22 -0.62
CA ILE A 7 -29.15 -24.92 -1.04
C ILE A 7 -29.81 -23.88 -0.14
N SER A 8 -29.25 -23.49 1.01
CA SER A 8 -29.91 -22.41 1.78
C SER A 8 -29.11 -21.66 2.83
N ALA A 9 -28.13 -22.25 3.50
CA ALA A 9 -27.39 -21.52 4.54
C ALA A 9 -26.11 -20.87 4.00
N GLU A 10 -25.28 -21.66 3.30
CA GLU A 10 -23.94 -21.21 2.88
C GLU A 10 -23.99 -20.12 1.79
N GLU A 11 -24.90 -20.25 0.81
CA GLU A 11 -25.07 -19.25 -0.26
C GLU A 11 -25.68 -17.93 0.23
N ALA A 12 -26.56 -17.97 1.23
CA ALA A 12 -27.16 -16.76 1.81
C ALA A 12 -26.12 -15.95 2.60
N HIS A 13 -25.26 -16.61 3.37
CA HIS A 13 -24.16 -15.96 4.08
C HIS A 13 -23.12 -15.38 3.13
N ILE A 14 -22.78 -16.08 2.04
CA ILE A 14 -21.88 -15.57 0.99
C ILE A 14 -22.52 -14.38 0.26
N GLY A 15 -23.82 -14.42 -0.03
CA GLY A 15 -24.55 -13.34 -0.69
C GLY A 15 -24.61 -12.06 0.15
N ASP A 16 -24.89 -12.18 1.46
CA ASP A 16 -24.82 -11.05 2.40
C ASP A 16 -23.38 -10.53 2.55
N GLN A 17 -22.39 -11.45 2.50
CA GLN A 17 -20.98 -11.09 2.56
C GLN A 17 -20.57 -10.21 1.36
N GLN A 18 -20.90 -10.68 0.16
CA GLN A 18 -20.59 -9.99 -1.09
C GLN A 18 -21.33 -8.65 -1.20
N ALA A 19 -22.55 -8.55 -0.70
CA ALA A 19 -23.31 -7.31 -0.68
C ALA A 19 -22.70 -6.25 0.24
N TRP A 20 -22.20 -6.61 1.43
CA TRP A 20 -21.51 -5.63 2.29
C TRP A 20 -20.18 -5.20 1.70
N GLU A 21 -19.40 -6.12 1.11
CA GLU A 21 -18.13 -5.81 0.46
C GLU A 21 -18.34 -4.84 -0.71
N SER A 22 -19.35 -5.09 -1.53
CA SER A 22 -19.71 -4.23 -2.66
C SER A 22 -20.10 -2.81 -2.22
N ARG A 23 -20.87 -2.69 -1.13
CA ARG A 23 -21.24 -1.39 -0.54
C ARG A 23 -20.02 -0.64 0.02
N GLN A 24 -19.10 -1.34 0.69
CA GLN A 24 -17.86 -0.75 1.18
C GLN A 24 -16.96 -0.29 0.02
N GLN A 25 -16.87 -1.05 -1.06
CA GLN A 25 -16.13 -0.68 -2.26
C GLN A 25 -16.75 0.55 -2.94
N ALA A 26 -18.08 0.59 -3.11
CA ALA A 26 -18.76 1.76 -3.68
C ALA A 26 -18.60 3.01 -2.80
N ALA A 27 -18.64 2.86 -1.47
CA ALA A 27 -18.38 3.95 -0.54
C ALA A 27 -16.93 4.45 -0.63
N LEU A 28 -15.95 3.54 -0.76
CA LEU A 28 -14.55 3.89 -0.96
C LEU A 28 -14.35 4.63 -2.29
N GLN A 29 -15.00 4.19 -3.38
CA GLN A 29 -14.90 4.85 -4.68
C GLN A 29 -15.37 6.30 -4.62
N LYS A 30 -16.52 6.58 -3.99
CA LYS A 30 -16.98 7.97 -3.78
C LYS A 30 -15.98 8.82 -2.99
N ARG A 31 -15.25 8.21 -2.05
CA ARG A 31 -14.20 8.91 -1.29
C ARG A 31 -12.96 9.16 -2.13
N ILE A 32 -12.62 8.23 -3.02
CA ILE A 32 -11.52 8.37 -3.98
C ILE A 32 -11.81 9.55 -4.92
N ASP A 33 -13.04 9.64 -5.43
CA ASP A 33 -13.45 10.71 -6.34
C ASP A 33 -13.42 12.10 -5.67
N SER A 34 -13.51 12.14 -4.34
CA SER A 34 -13.47 13.36 -3.52
C SER A 34 -12.11 13.61 -2.83
N ILE A 35 -11.03 12.93 -3.25
CA ILE A 35 -9.68 13.19 -2.73
C ILE A 35 -9.29 14.65 -2.95
N ASN A 36 -9.08 15.38 -1.85
CA ASN A 36 -8.58 16.75 -1.88
C ASN A 36 -7.43 16.93 -0.88
N PHE A 37 -6.23 17.19 -1.40
CA PHE A 37 -5.01 17.38 -0.61
C PHE A 37 -4.83 18.79 -0.02
N ALA A 38 -5.71 19.74 -0.36
CA ALA A 38 -5.67 21.10 0.16
C ALA A 38 -6.25 21.20 1.58
N THR A 39 -7.28 20.39 1.88
CA THR A 39 -7.98 20.39 3.17
C THR A 39 -7.72 19.13 4.00
N ALA A 40 -7.05 18.13 3.42
CA ALA A 40 -6.76 16.87 4.10
C ALA A 40 -5.71 17.06 5.22
N ASN A 41 -5.98 16.44 6.36
CA ASN A 41 -4.99 16.28 7.42
C ASN A 41 -3.94 15.25 6.99
N LEU A 42 -2.80 15.72 6.50
CA LEU A 42 -1.67 14.92 6.04
C LEU A 42 -0.75 14.45 7.18
N GLY A 43 -0.97 14.96 8.39
CA GLY A 43 -0.01 14.83 9.48
C GLY A 43 1.24 15.68 9.26
N ASP A 44 2.25 15.45 10.09
CA ASP A 44 3.52 16.18 10.00
C ASP A 44 4.34 15.77 8.78
N GLU A 45 4.93 16.75 8.10
CA GLU A 45 5.87 16.49 7.01
C GLU A 45 7.08 15.71 7.52
N PRO A 46 7.44 14.58 6.89
CA PRO A 46 8.43 13.66 7.45
C PRO A 46 9.85 14.24 7.35
N LYS A 47 10.34 14.76 8.48
CA LYS A 47 11.73 15.21 8.60
C LYS A 47 12.67 14.00 8.69
N LYS A 48 13.82 14.06 8.02
CA LYS A 48 14.82 12.97 7.97
C LYS A 48 14.23 11.63 7.47
N TYR A 49 13.22 11.68 6.60
CA TYR A 49 12.48 10.52 6.09
C TYR A 49 13.39 9.41 5.54
N LYS A 50 14.48 9.76 4.84
CA LYS A 50 15.45 8.80 4.28
C LYS A 50 15.96 7.79 5.32
N LYS A 51 16.26 8.24 6.55
CA LYS A 51 16.76 7.34 7.61
C LYS A 51 15.67 6.35 8.06
N ARG A 52 14.44 6.83 8.19
CA ARG A 52 13.29 6.01 8.61
C ARG A 52 12.90 5.00 7.54
N VAL A 53 12.85 5.44 6.28
CA VAL A 53 12.59 4.58 5.12
C VAL A 53 13.64 3.47 5.02
N LYS A 54 14.94 3.81 5.11
CA LYS A 54 16.00 2.79 5.11
C LYS A 54 15.81 1.75 6.22
N LYS A 55 15.51 2.21 7.45
CA LYS A 55 15.27 1.31 8.59
C LYS A 55 14.05 0.41 8.34
N ALA A 56 12.95 0.98 7.86
CA ALA A 56 11.71 0.25 7.64
C ALA A 56 11.84 -0.78 6.50
N ILE A 57 12.50 -0.41 5.39
CA ILE A 57 12.75 -1.35 4.30
C ILE A 57 13.66 -2.48 4.77
N ARG A 58 14.77 -2.20 5.46
CA ARG A 58 15.65 -3.26 5.98
C ARG A 58 14.91 -4.27 6.85
N PHE A 59 13.93 -3.83 7.63
CA PHE A 59 13.13 -4.73 8.47
C PHE A 59 12.29 -5.74 7.68
N VAL A 60 12.03 -5.49 6.40
CA VAL A 60 11.22 -6.37 5.53
C VAL A 60 12.04 -7.09 4.46
N LEU A 61 13.36 -6.93 4.45
CA LEU A 61 14.27 -7.65 3.53
C LEU A 61 14.81 -8.90 4.21
N ASP A 62 15.06 -9.95 3.43
CA ASP A 62 15.67 -11.19 3.91
C ASP A 62 17.13 -11.00 4.34
N ASP A 63 17.91 -10.22 3.56
CA ASP A 63 19.28 -9.80 3.89
C ASP A 63 19.36 -8.26 4.04
N PRO A 64 19.12 -7.72 5.25
CA PRO A 64 19.08 -6.27 5.48
C PRO A 64 20.43 -5.57 5.31
N ASP A 65 21.54 -6.29 5.52
CA ASP A 65 22.88 -5.72 5.52
C ASP A 65 23.43 -5.56 4.10
N SER A 66 22.96 -6.39 3.17
CA SER A 66 23.26 -6.25 1.74
C SER A 66 22.60 -5.03 1.07
N ALA A 67 21.59 -4.43 1.72
CA ALA A 67 20.72 -3.45 1.09
C ALA A 67 21.41 -2.10 0.79
N LYS A 68 21.50 -1.77 -0.50
CA LYS A 68 21.96 -0.49 -1.04
C LYS A 68 20.77 0.33 -1.51
N PHE A 69 20.73 1.60 -1.12
CA PHE A 69 19.61 2.50 -1.40
C PHE A 69 20.03 3.68 -2.27
N SER A 70 19.29 3.94 -3.34
CA SER A 70 19.56 5.01 -4.31
C SER A 70 18.26 5.66 -4.80
N GLY A 71 18.37 6.80 -5.51
CA GLY A 71 17.24 7.44 -6.20
C GLY A 71 16.05 7.83 -5.31
N PHE A 72 16.29 8.32 -4.10
CA PHE A 72 15.22 8.82 -3.23
C PHE A 72 14.50 10.02 -3.85
N THR A 73 13.19 9.92 -4.02
CA THR A 73 12.34 11.07 -4.37
C THR A 73 12.01 11.90 -3.13
N PRO A 74 11.71 13.20 -3.27
CA PRO A 74 11.17 14.00 -2.16
C PRO A 74 9.82 13.45 -1.69
N PRO A 75 9.46 13.60 -0.40
CA PRO A 75 8.14 13.21 0.09
C PRO A 75 7.05 14.03 -0.63
N ARG A 76 6.08 13.34 -1.22
CA ARG A 76 4.93 13.95 -1.90
C ARG A 76 3.64 13.66 -1.14
N LYS A 77 2.68 14.57 -1.20
CA LYS A 77 1.33 14.31 -0.66
C LYS A 77 0.73 13.10 -1.36
N GLU A 78 0.23 12.15 -0.58
CA GLU A 78 -0.36 10.91 -1.08
C GLU A 78 -1.47 10.43 -0.16
N VAL A 79 -2.26 9.49 -0.66
CA VAL A 79 -3.34 8.86 0.09
C VAL A 79 -3.25 7.35 -0.01
N LEU A 80 -3.45 6.69 1.12
CA LEU A 80 -3.57 5.25 1.26
C LEU A 80 -5.02 4.90 1.57
N ALA A 81 -5.54 3.83 0.97
CA ALA A 81 -6.78 3.21 1.42
C ALA A 81 -6.44 2.05 2.36
N ASP A 82 -6.98 2.07 3.57
CA ASP A 82 -6.86 0.98 4.54
C ASP A 82 -8.20 0.74 5.22
N ARG A 83 -8.69 -0.51 5.17
CA ARG A 83 -9.98 -0.93 5.75
C ARG A 83 -11.15 0.03 5.45
N GLY A 84 -11.28 0.45 4.19
CA GLY A 84 -12.34 1.37 3.73
C GLY A 84 -12.15 2.84 4.13
N LYS A 85 -11.03 3.19 4.77
CA LYS A 85 -10.69 4.57 5.15
C LYS A 85 -9.56 5.12 4.30
N LEU A 86 -9.69 6.39 3.93
CA LEU A 86 -8.60 7.14 3.30
C LEU A 86 -7.71 7.73 4.40
N ILE A 87 -6.44 7.39 4.35
CA ILE A 87 -5.38 7.91 5.20
C ILE A 87 -4.51 8.81 4.33
N TYR A 88 -4.47 10.09 4.65
CA TYR A 88 -3.65 11.06 3.94
C TYR A 88 -2.25 11.11 4.58
N GLY A 89 -1.22 11.34 3.79
CA GLY A 89 0.14 11.39 4.30
C GLY A 89 1.12 11.76 3.20
N TYR A 90 2.35 11.31 3.38
CA TYR A 90 3.43 11.55 2.45
C TYR A 90 3.97 10.22 1.92
N ALA A 91 4.25 10.15 0.63
CA ALA A 91 4.92 9.01 0.02
C ALA A 91 6.27 9.40 -0.56
N THR A 92 7.19 8.44 -0.62
CA THR A 92 8.47 8.58 -1.32
C THR A 92 8.77 7.27 -2.05
N CYS A 93 9.55 7.37 -3.11
CA CYS A 93 10.08 6.23 -3.82
C CYS A 93 11.60 6.14 -3.64
N VAL A 94 12.10 4.91 -3.64
CA VAL A 94 13.52 4.61 -3.49
C VAL A 94 13.86 3.32 -4.23
N TYR A 95 15.02 3.29 -4.89
CA TYR A 95 15.56 2.07 -5.45
C TYR A 95 16.39 1.33 -4.41
N VAL A 96 16.20 0.01 -4.33
CA VAL A 96 16.83 -0.87 -3.36
C VAL A 96 17.39 -2.07 -4.09
N ASN A 97 18.71 -2.22 -4.04
CA ASN A 97 19.39 -3.44 -4.46
C ASN A 97 19.81 -4.21 -3.21
N HIS A 98 19.45 -5.48 -3.14
CA HIS A 98 19.77 -6.38 -2.03
C HIS A 98 19.94 -7.81 -2.54
N LYS A 99 20.48 -8.68 -1.70
CA LYS A 99 20.60 -10.12 -2.00
C LYS A 99 19.30 -10.84 -1.65
N THR A 100 18.92 -11.78 -2.50
CA THR A 100 17.88 -12.78 -2.20
C THR A 100 18.40 -13.84 -1.22
N PRO A 101 17.52 -14.66 -0.62
CA PRO A 101 17.93 -15.81 0.17
C PRO A 101 18.87 -16.79 -0.56
N SER A 102 18.79 -16.85 -1.89
CA SER A 102 19.68 -17.66 -2.74
C SER A 102 21.05 -17.03 -2.99
N GLY A 103 21.32 -15.83 -2.45
CA GLY A 103 22.58 -15.11 -2.59
C GLY A 103 22.75 -14.30 -3.88
N SER A 104 21.75 -14.31 -4.77
CA SER A 104 21.74 -13.52 -6.00
C SER A 104 21.33 -12.07 -5.73
N GLU A 105 21.89 -11.10 -6.44
CA GLU A 105 21.39 -9.72 -6.36
C GLU A 105 20.02 -9.61 -7.06
N THR A 106 19.06 -8.91 -6.44
CA THR A 106 17.76 -8.63 -7.05
C THR A 106 17.84 -7.59 -8.18
N GLY A 107 18.94 -6.85 -8.25
CA GLY A 107 19.02 -5.60 -9.01
C GLY A 107 18.26 -4.46 -8.33
N ASP A 108 18.19 -3.31 -9.00
CA ASP A 108 17.52 -2.12 -8.47
C ASP A 108 16.00 -2.27 -8.49
N VAL A 109 15.44 -2.61 -7.33
CA VAL A 109 14.00 -2.74 -7.11
C VAL A 109 13.42 -1.42 -6.61
N LEU A 110 12.39 -0.90 -7.27
CA LEU A 110 11.72 0.32 -6.84
C LEU A 110 10.71 0.02 -5.73
N TYR A 111 10.88 0.65 -4.58
CA TYR A 111 9.98 0.62 -3.45
C TYR A 111 9.21 1.93 -3.32
N TRP A 112 7.91 1.84 -3.09
CA TRP A 112 7.06 2.94 -2.66
C TRP A 112 6.80 2.83 -1.17
N VAL A 113 7.00 3.93 -0.45
CA VAL A 113 6.86 3.97 1.01
C VAL A 113 5.93 5.11 1.41
N PHE A 114 4.86 4.75 2.11
CA PHE A 114 3.88 5.69 2.64
C PHE A 114 4.13 5.95 4.13
N MET A 115 4.08 7.22 4.48
CA MET A 115 4.43 7.75 5.78
C MET A 115 3.40 8.75 6.26
N ARG A 116 3.21 8.80 7.57
CA ARG A 116 2.38 9.80 8.23
C ARG A 116 2.93 10.01 9.64
N ASP A 117 2.95 11.24 10.13
CA ASP A 117 3.37 11.56 11.50
C ASP A 117 4.77 10.99 11.86
N ASN A 118 5.69 11.07 10.90
CA ASN A 118 7.06 10.50 10.97
C ASN A 118 7.14 8.96 11.14
N GLU A 119 6.08 8.24 10.86
CA GLU A 119 6.03 6.78 10.86
C GLU A 119 5.85 6.22 9.44
N VAL A 120 6.38 5.03 9.18
CA VAL A 120 6.15 4.29 7.93
C VAL A 120 4.95 3.38 8.14
N LEU A 121 3.87 3.62 7.40
CA LEU A 121 2.63 2.87 7.52
C LEU A 121 2.48 1.78 6.45
N ARG A 122 3.11 1.96 5.28
CA ARG A 122 3.08 0.97 4.20
C ARG A 122 4.37 0.99 3.39
N ILE A 123 4.84 -0.19 3.03
CA ILE A 123 5.92 -0.41 2.07
C ILE A 123 5.37 -1.28 0.94
N LYS A 124 5.63 -0.91 -0.31
CA LYS A 124 5.32 -1.71 -1.49
C LYS A 124 6.54 -1.88 -2.36
N ASN A 125 6.88 -3.13 -2.68
CA ASN A 125 7.76 -3.45 -3.79
C ASN A 125 6.96 -3.36 -5.10
N THR A 126 7.38 -2.50 -6.02
CA THR A 126 6.65 -2.24 -7.28
C THR A 126 6.80 -3.34 -8.33
N GLN A 127 7.66 -4.34 -8.10
CA GLN A 127 7.79 -5.54 -8.92
C GLN A 127 6.81 -6.65 -8.51
N ASN A 128 6.27 -6.60 -7.29
CA ASN A 128 5.28 -7.58 -6.85
C ASN A 128 3.96 -7.44 -7.63
N PRO A 129 3.16 -8.51 -7.76
CA PRO A 129 1.80 -8.42 -8.31
C PRO A 129 0.97 -7.36 -7.57
N GLY A 130 0.38 -6.40 -8.29
CA GLY A 130 -0.34 -5.26 -7.69
C GLY A 130 0.56 -4.25 -6.94
N GLY A 131 1.88 -4.39 -7.06
CA GLY A 131 2.87 -3.54 -6.41
C GLY A 131 2.92 -2.11 -6.92
N ARG A 132 2.32 -1.84 -8.10
CA ARG A 132 2.22 -0.51 -8.73
C ARG A 132 0.90 0.22 -8.48
N VAL A 133 -0.05 -0.41 -7.79
CA VAL A 133 -1.40 0.13 -7.53
C VAL A 133 -1.52 0.44 -6.05
N ILE A 134 -1.94 1.65 -5.66
CA ILE A 134 -2.20 1.95 -4.23
C ILE A 134 -3.58 1.38 -3.85
N PHE A 135 -4.59 1.68 -4.67
CA PHE A 135 -5.94 1.12 -4.66
C PHE A 135 -6.56 1.30 -6.07
N PRO A 136 -7.68 0.63 -6.42
CA PRO A 136 -8.28 0.73 -7.75
C PRO A 136 -8.44 2.19 -8.21
N GLY A 137 -7.94 2.51 -9.41
CA GLY A 137 -7.96 3.86 -9.97
C GLY A 137 -6.81 4.79 -9.53
N ARG A 138 -5.91 4.37 -8.63
CA ARG A 138 -4.72 5.14 -8.22
C ARG A 138 -3.45 4.30 -8.28
N ASN A 139 -2.59 4.62 -9.24
CA ASN A 139 -1.27 4.02 -9.39
C ASN A 139 -0.20 4.78 -8.61
N ILE A 140 0.86 4.08 -8.25
CA ILE A 140 2.07 4.67 -7.67
C ILE A 140 2.73 5.59 -8.70
N ARG A 141 3.10 6.78 -8.25
CA ARG A 141 3.86 7.76 -9.02
C ARG A 141 5.15 8.10 -8.28
N CYS A 142 6.26 8.04 -9.02
CA CYS A 142 7.61 8.26 -8.50
C CYS A 142 8.35 9.37 -9.27
N ASP A 143 7.61 10.24 -9.96
CA ASP A 143 8.11 11.50 -10.53
C ASP A 143 8.47 12.53 -9.44
#